data_AF-A0A8J3TRT8-F1
#
_entry.id   AF-A0A8J3TRT8-F1
#
_cell.length_a   1.000
_cell.length_b   1.000
_cell.length_c   1.000
_cell.angle_alpha   90.00
_cell.angle_beta   90.00
_cell.angle_gamma   90.00
#
_symmetry.space_group_name_H-M   'P 1'
#
loop_
_entity.id
_entity.type
_entity.pdbx_description
1 polymer ?
#
loop_
_entity_poly.entity_id
_entity_poly.type
_entity_poly.pdbx_seq_one_letter_code
_entity_poly.pdbx_strand_id
1 'polypeptide(L)'
;MAGLGAPELIIIGVVLILLFGAKKLPDTAKALGQSLRLFKKETTTMREENEPPVVVRTQAEPVPPQQVTAATPSVEERLRLLEEENRRLKATAEPTVNGAPAAQPQNDQRSS
;
A
#
# COMPACT_ATOMS: atom_id res chain seq x y z
N MET A 1 -14.41 -46.98 -24.23
CA MET A 1 -14.11 -45.56 -24.55
C MET A 1 -12.98 -45.16 -23.64
N ALA A 2 -11.77 -44.94 -24.16
CA ALA A 2 -10.60 -44.61 -23.36
C ALA A 2 -10.80 -43.22 -22.73
N GLY A 3 -11.12 -43.19 -21.44
CA GLY A 3 -11.16 -41.94 -20.68
C GLY A 3 -9.74 -41.43 -20.51
N LEU A 4 -9.56 -40.11 -20.62
CA LEU A 4 -8.31 -39.45 -20.27
C LEU A 4 -7.95 -39.83 -18.84
N GLY A 5 -6.97 -40.71 -18.70
CA GLY A 5 -6.48 -41.17 -17.41
C GLY A 5 -5.38 -40.26 -16.89
N ALA A 6 -4.95 -40.54 -15.67
CA ALA A 6 -3.74 -39.95 -15.10
C ALA A 6 -2.51 -40.05 -16.02
N PRO A 7 -2.23 -41.18 -16.73
CA PRO A 7 -1.04 -41.26 -17.59
C PRO A 7 -1.08 -40.31 -18.78
N GLU A 8 -2.24 -40.11 -19.43
CA GLU A 8 -2.36 -39.17 -20.56
C GLU A 8 -2.11 -37.72 -20.12
N LEU A 9 -2.62 -37.33 -18.93
CA LEU A 9 -2.36 -35.99 -18.39
C LEU A 9 -0.89 -35.75 -18.05
N ILE A 10 -0.18 -36.79 -17.56
CA ILE A 10 1.27 -36.71 -17.32
C ILE A 10 2.02 -36.45 -18.62
N ILE A 11 1.69 -37.18 -19.69
CA ILE A 11 2.33 -37.00 -21.01
C ILE A 11 2.12 -35.58 -21.52
N ILE A 12 0.90 -35.05 -21.46
CA ILE A 12 0.60 -33.66 -21.85
C ILE A 12 1.38 -32.68 -20.98
N GLY A 13 1.43 -32.90 -19.67
CA GLY A 13 2.22 -32.09 -18.74
C GLY A 13 3.71 -32.06 -19.08
N VAL A 14 4.29 -33.21 -19.45
CA VAL A 14 5.69 -33.30 -19.88
C VAL A 14 5.92 -32.48 -21.16
N VAL A 15 5.03 -32.59 -22.15
CA VAL A 15 5.14 -31.79 -23.38
C VAL A 15 5.08 -30.29 -23.07
N LEU A 16 4.15 -29.85 -22.20
CA LEU A 16 4.08 -28.44 -21.78
C LEU A 16 5.35 -27.98 -21.06
N ILE A 17 5.93 -28.83 -20.21
CA ILE A 17 7.21 -28.53 -19.53
C ILE A 17 8.36 -28.42 -20.54
N LEU A 18 8.37 -29.22 -21.61
CA LEU A 18 9.40 -29.12 -22.64
C LEU A 18 9.26 -27.84 -23.48
N LEU A 19 8.03 -27.43 -23.79
CA LEU A 19 7.77 -26.22 -24.59
C LEU A 19 7.99 -24.93 -23.80
N PHE A 20 7.47 -24.86 -22.58
CA PHE A 20 7.48 -23.63 -21.76
C PHE A 20 8.59 -23.63 -20.71
N GLY A 21 9.08 -24.79 -20.29
CA GLY A 21 10.07 -24.95 -19.22
C GLY A 21 9.43 -25.19 -17.84
N ALA A 22 10.11 -26.02 -17.02
CA ALA A 22 9.63 -26.43 -15.69
C ALA A 22 9.41 -25.26 -14.70
N LYS A 23 10.10 -24.13 -14.89
CA LYS A 23 9.94 -22.93 -14.06
C LYS A 23 8.80 -22.02 -14.53
N LYS A 24 8.47 -22.00 -15.83
CA LYS A 24 7.49 -21.06 -16.40
C LYS A 24 6.06 -21.54 -16.22
N LEU A 25 5.81 -22.84 -16.29
CA LEU A 25 4.48 -23.42 -16.07
C LEU A 25 3.91 -23.07 -14.67
N PRO A 26 4.61 -23.31 -13.54
CA PRO A 26 4.10 -22.97 -12.21
C PRO A 26 4.02 -21.46 -11.98
N ASP A 27 4.91 -20.67 -12.57
CA ASP A 27 4.94 -19.21 -12.45
C ASP A 27 3.72 -18.57 -13.15
N THR A 28 3.50 -18.94 -14.41
CA THR A 28 2.33 -18.52 -15.19
C THR A 28 1.02 -19.00 -14.55
N ALA A 29 0.97 -20.23 -14.04
CA ALA A 29 -0.21 -20.75 -13.33
C ALA A 29 -0.50 -19.98 -12.02
N LYS A 30 0.54 -19.58 -11.26
CA LYS A 30 0.37 -18.75 -10.06
C LYS A 30 -0.19 -17.37 -10.39
N ALA A 31 0.36 -16.71 -11.42
CA ALA A 31 -0.12 -15.39 -11.85
C ALA A 31 -1.58 -15.44 -12.35
N LEU A 32 -1.92 -16.42 -13.20
CA LEU A 32 -3.29 -16.66 -13.66
C LEU A 32 -4.23 -17.00 -12.50
N GLY A 33 -3.79 -17.84 -11.56
CA GLY A 33 -4.57 -18.21 -10.38
C GLY A 33 -4.88 -17.01 -9.47
N GLN A 34 -3.92 -16.11 -9.29
CA GLN A 34 -4.13 -14.87 -8.53
C GLN A 34 -5.17 -13.96 -9.22
N SER A 35 -5.08 -13.79 -10.55
CA SER A 35 -6.06 -13.01 -11.32
C SER A 35 -7.45 -13.62 -11.26
N LEU A 36 -7.57 -14.94 -11.46
CA LEU A 36 -8.84 -15.67 -11.38
C LEU A 36 -9.44 -15.61 -9.97
N ARG A 37 -8.62 -15.62 -8.93
CA ARG A 37 -9.08 -15.52 -7.55
C ARG A 37 -9.65 -14.14 -7.24
N LEU A 38 -9.00 -13.07 -7.67
CA LEU A 38 -9.51 -11.72 -7.48
C LEU A 38 -10.81 -11.53 -8.27
N PHE A 39 -10.81 -11.94 -9.54
CA PHE A 39 -12.02 -11.94 -10.35
C PHE A 39 -13.18 -12.71 -9.69
N LYS A 40 -12.92 -13.91 -9.18
CA LYS A 40 -13.93 -14.72 -8.49
C LYS A 40 -14.43 -14.05 -7.21
N LYS A 41 -13.57 -13.39 -6.42
CA LYS A 41 -13.98 -12.63 -5.23
C LYS A 41 -14.90 -11.48 -5.59
N GLU A 42 -14.49 -10.64 -6.54
CA GLU A 42 -15.31 -9.51 -7.03
C GLU A 42 -16.66 -10.01 -7.58
N THR A 43 -16.63 -11.09 -8.38
CA THR A 43 -17.86 -11.66 -8.97
C THR A 43 -18.77 -12.32 -7.93
N THR A 44 -18.21 -12.94 -6.88
CA THR A 44 -18.98 -13.51 -5.76
C THR A 44 -19.60 -12.42 -4.90
N THR A 45 -18.87 -11.34 -4.60
CA THR A 45 -19.40 -10.19 -3.84
C THR A 45 -20.57 -9.51 -4.58
N MET A 46 -20.55 -9.47 -5.91
CA MET A 46 -21.70 -8.99 -6.71
C MET A 46 -22.92 -9.94 -6.64
N ARG A 47 -22.71 -11.21 -6.32
CA ARG A 47 -23.76 -12.23 -6.24
C ARG A 47 -24.30 -12.41 -4.81
N GLU A 48 -23.50 -12.09 -3.80
CA GLU A 48 -23.77 -12.31 -2.38
C GLU A 48 -23.64 -11.00 -1.59
N GLU A 49 -24.63 -10.11 -1.69
CA GLU A 49 -24.71 -8.84 -0.93
C GLU A 49 -25.02 -9.04 0.58
N ASN A 50 -24.72 -10.21 1.19
CA ASN A 50 -25.14 -10.52 2.58
C ASN A 50 -24.10 -11.23 3.48
N GLU A 51 -22.81 -11.28 3.13
CA GLU A 51 -21.79 -11.88 4.03
C GLU A 51 -20.49 -11.03 4.13
N PRO A 52 -19.88 -10.86 5.32
CA PRO A 52 -18.68 -10.04 5.50
C PRO A 52 -17.44 -10.58 4.77
N PRO A 53 -16.49 -9.71 4.38
CA PRO A 53 -15.43 -10.06 3.43
C PRO A 53 -14.36 -10.98 4.06
N VAL A 54 -14.17 -12.15 3.46
CA VAL A 54 -13.07 -13.07 3.81
C VAL A 54 -11.76 -12.58 3.16
N VAL A 55 -10.94 -11.89 3.95
CA VAL A 55 -9.59 -11.44 3.57
C VAL A 55 -8.64 -12.63 3.46
N VAL A 56 -8.66 -13.37 2.35
CA VAL A 56 -7.62 -14.40 2.16
C VAL A 56 -6.33 -13.78 1.67
N ARG A 57 -5.41 -13.55 2.61
CA ARG A 57 -3.97 -13.28 2.39
C ARG A 57 -3.27 -14.60 2.08
N THR A 58 -2.97 -14.89 0.81
CA THR A 58 -2.02 -15.97 0.50
C THR A 58 -0.66 -15.35 0.28
N GLN A 59 0.12 -15.45 1.36
CA GLN A 59 1.52 -15.14 1.54
C GLN A 59 2.38 -16.00 0.59
N ALA A 60 3.23 -15.34 -0.19
CA ALA A 60 4.42 -15.93 -0.79
C ALA A 60 5.57 -14.92 -0.73
N GLU A 61 5.84 -14.41 0.48
CA GLU A 61 7.16 -13.96 0.89
C GLU A 61 7.21 -14.04 2.43
N PRO A 62 8.16 -14.78 3.03
CA PRO A 62 8.49 -14.59 4.42
C PRO A 62 9.23 -13.27 4.48
N VAL A 63 8.52 -12.17 4.72
CA VAL A 63 9.16 -10.94 5.18
C VAL A 63 9.49 -11.22 6.65
N PRO A 64 10.77 -11.44 7.02
CA PRO A 64 11.12 -11.55 8.44
C PRO A 64 10.61 -10.30 9.16
N PRO A 65 9.98 -10.44 10.35
CA PRO A 65 9.59 -9.29 11.17
C PRO A 65 10.83 -8.68 11.82
N GLN A 66 11.69 -8.06 11.01
CA GLN A 66 12.88 -7.27 11.35
C GLN A 66 13.12 -6.43 10.08
N GLN A 67 12.66 -5.19 9.95
CA GLN A 67 13.08 -4.03 10.72
C GLN A 67 11.97 -2.96 10.72
N VAL A 68 11.22 -2.88 11.83
CA VAL A 68 10.73 -1.59 12.33
C VAL A 68 11.41 -1.40 13.68
N THR A 69 12.75 -1.33 13.67
CA THR A 69 13.55 -1.09 14.86
C THR A 69 14.80 -0.35 14.45
N ALA A 70 14.65 0.97 14.29
CA ALA A 70 15.58 2.01 14.73
C ALA A 70 15.17 3.33 14.07
N ALA A 71 14.74 4.30 14.89
CA ALA A 71 14.54 5.70 14.53
C ALA A 71 13.32 6.10 13.66
N THR A 72 12.16 5.46 13.85
CA THR A 72 10.91 6.15 13.51
C THR A 72 10.59 7.11 14.66
N PRO A 73 10.62 8.45 14.47
CA PRO A 73 10.24 9.39 15.52
C PRO A 73 8.83 9.05 15.99
N SER A 74 8.61 9.16 17.31
CA SER A 74 7.33 8.81 17.93
C SER A 74 6.20 9.55 17.22
N VAL A 75 5.00 8.98 17.19
CA VAL A 75 3.86 9.60 16.51
C VAL A 75 3.63 11.04 16.99
N GLU A 76 3.89 11.33 18.27
CA GLU A 76 3.86 12.68 18.85
C GLU A 76 4.90 13.63 18.24
N GLU A 77 6.09 13.13 17.91
CA GLU A 77 7.17 13.91 17.33
C GLU A 77 6.89 14.22 15.85
N ARG A 78 6.28 13.27 15.13
CA ARG A 78 5.73 13.51 13.79
C ARG A 78 4.61 14.56 13.82
N LEU A 79 3.69 14.49 14.78
CA LEU A 79 2.63 15.49 14.93
C LEU A 79 3.20 16.90 15.16
N ARG A 80 4.23 17.03 16.00
CA ARG A 80 4.92 18.30 16.26
C ARG A 80 5.60 18.86 15.00
N LEU A 81 6.30 18.02 14.25
CA LEU A 81 6.98 18.43 13.01
C LEU A 81 5.99 18.90 11.94
N LEU A 82 4.86 18.20 11.78
CA LEU A 82 3.81 18.60 10.85
C LEU A 82 3.14 19.92 11.24
N GLU A 83 3.02 20.20 12.54
CA GLU A 83 2.41 21.43 13.04
C GLU A 83 3.36 22.63 12.94
N GLU A 84 4.66 22.42 13.13
CA GLU A 84 5.69 23.42 12.83
C GLU A 84 5.76 23.73 11.34
N GLU A 85 5.72 22.72 10.46
CA GLU A 85 5.72 22.91 9.01
C GLU A 85 4.49 23.71 8.57
N ASN A 86 3.30 23.35 9.06
CA ASN A 86 2.07 24.11 8.77
C ASN A 86 2.14 25.55 9.30
N ARG A 87 2.72 25.79 10.48
CA ARG A 87 2.92 27.16 10.99
C ARG A 87 3.90 27.95 10.15
N ARG A 88 4.97 27.34 9.64
CA ARG A 88 5.91 28.00 8.73
C ARG A 88 5.31 28.31 7.37
N LEU A 89 4.54 27.38 6.82
CA LEU A 89 3.78 27.58 5.59
C LEU A 89 2.76 28.72 5.76
N LYS A 90 2.07 28.80 6.91
CA LYS A 90 1.14 29.90 7.23
C LYS A 90 1.84 31.24 7.50
N ALA A 91 2.97 31.26 8.21
CA ALA A 91 3.75 32.47 8.47
C ALA A 91 4.49 33.00 7.22
N THR A 92 4.70 32.14 6.22
CA THR A 92 5.19 32.55 4.89
C THR A 92 4.03 32.95 3.97
N ALA A 93 2.80 32.52 4.28
CA ALA A 93 1.60 32.83 3.51
C ALA A 93 0.95 34.19 3.84
N GLU A 94 1.39 34.91 4.88
CA GLU A 94 1.00 36.32 5.10
C GLU A 94 2.17 37.10 5.73
N PRO A 95 2.52 38.34 5.32
CA PRO A 95 1.73 39.29 4.51
C PRO A 95 2.54 40.03 3.41
N THR A 96 2.06 40.08 2.16
CA THR A 96 2.25 41.24 1.25
C THR A 96 1.20 41.20 0.14
N VAL A 97 -0.01 41.68 0.43
CA VAL A 97 -0.85 42.45 -0.51
C VAL A 97 -1.76 43.34 0.35
N ASN A 98 -1.53 44.66 0.27
CA ASN A 98 -2.35 45.80 0.75
C ASN A 98 -2.09 46.40 2.14
N GLY A 99 -1.29 47.48 2.14
CA GLY A 99 -1.58 48.71 2.91
C GLY A 99 -1.00 48.83 4.32
N ALA A 100 0.03 49.67 4.48
CA ALA A 100 0.56 50.14 5.76
C ALA A 100 -0.54 50.76 6.68
N PRO A 101 -0.38 50.83 8.02
CA PRO A 101 0.65 51.68 8.62
C PRO A 101 1.38 51.08 9.83
N ALA A 102 2.56 51.65 10.05
CA ALA A 102 3.35 51.60 11.27
C ALA A 102 2.49 51.71 12.55
N ALA A 103 2.67 50.77 13.47
CA ALA A 103 2.40 50.97 14.89
C ALA A 103 3.68 50.61 15.64
N GLN A 104 4.30 51.66 16.18
CA GLN A 104 5.55 51.66 16.93
C GLN A 104 5.45 50.78 18.19
N PRO A 105 6.56 50.21 18.68
CA PRO A 105 6.61 49.56 19.98
C PRO A 105 6.50 50.63 21.08
N GLN A 106 5.34 50.69 21.73
CA GLN A 106 5.15 51.46 22.96
C GLN A 106 5.85 50.72 24.10
N ASN A 107 7.15 50.99 24.27
CA ASN A 107 7.96 50.49 25.38
C ASN A 107 8.70 51.65 26.03
N ASP A 108 7.94 52.54 26.65
CA ASP A 108 8.45 53.45 27.67
C ASP A 108 8.23 52.79 29.02
N GLN A 109 9.09 51.84 29.34
CA GLN A 109 9.55 51.75 30.71
C GLN A 109 10.31 53.04 31.02
N ARG A 110 10.20 53.47 32.28
CA ARG A 110 11.26 54.11 33.07
C ARG A 110 11.12 55.62 33.29
N SER A 111 10.60 55.90 34.48
CA SER A 111 11.12 56.86 35.46
C SER A 111 10.51 58.26 35.53
N SER A 112 9.99 58.49 36.75
CA SER A 112 9.94 59.73 37.54
C SER A 112 8.70 60.60 37.46
#